data_AF-A0A9Q3C3G2-F1
#
_entry.id   AF-A0A9Q3C3G2-F1
#
_cell.length_a   1.000
_cell.length_b   1.000
_cell.length_c   1.000
_cell.angle_alpha   90.00
_cell.angle_beta   90.00
_cell.angle_gamma   90.00
#
_symmetry.space_group_name_H-M   'P 1'
#
loop_
_entity.id
_entity.type
_entity.pdbx_description
1 polymer ?
#
loop_
_entity_poly.entity_id
_entity_poly.type
_entity_poly.pdbx_seq_one_letter_code
_entity_poly.pdbx_strand_id
1 'polypeptide(L)'
;MKQKFIPTKHFIYQPFKNWLARFLQRAGIMEILHQHQQSQTPKGSPKCDIWDGLVWRHFTGTRNIHDLQFISIPGVFAFSIFVDWFNTHGKSTRLASIGPIILICLNLTRSERLKPENVYVAGIIPGPKDPNALQLNYLLMPLIKDLKEVWQGYHFSPSSTGSSGSLIRVAILTAIADVVAMHKLTGFISHSGIHFCNFSTIHKAQIEEIGPQFHYMRSCRNHKSTIAKWVGEYPKQRQAIFSEYGVQYSISEDLPYWDATTMVNIDIMHNLILGILKDHAAFKLCIPESK
;
A
#
# COMPACT_ATOMS: atom_id res chain seq x y z
N MET A 1 -17.74 4.31 -40.45
CA MET A 1 -16.63 5.08 -39.83
C MET A 1 -16.47 4.62 -38.39
N LYS A 2 -15.29 4.18 -37.95
CA LYS A 2 -15.05 3.83 -36.53
C LYS A 2 -14.94 5.13 -35.73
N GLN A 3 -15.79 5.28 -34.72
CA GLN A 3 -15.81 6.44 -33.83
C GLN A 3 -14.47 6.54 -33.11
N LYS A 4 -13.76 7.65 -33.28
CA LYS A 4 -12.45 7.89 -32.65
C LYS A 4 -12.71 8.41 -31.24
N PHE A 5 -12.51 7.55 -30.24
CA PHE A 5 -12.62 7.95 -28.84
C PHE A 5 -11.44 8.85 -28.46
N ILE A 6 -11.73 10.04 -27.95
CA ILE A 6 -10.73 10.97 -27.41
C ILE A 6 -10.90 10.99 -25.88
N PRO A 7 -9.84 10.69 -25.11
CA PRO A 7 -9.91 10.72 -23.65
C PRO A 7 -10.20 12.13 -23.12
N THR A 8 -11.17 12.24 -22.21
CA THR A 8 -11.54 13.51 -21.55
C THR A 8 -10.53 13.94 -20.49
N LYS A 9 -9.85 12.99 -19.85
CA LYS A 9 -8.80 13.24 -18.84
C LYS A 9 -7.68 12.21 -19.00
N HIS A 10 -6.46 12.65 -18.72
CA HIS A 10 -5.28 11.79 -18.74
C HIS A 10 -4.76 11.57 -17.33
N PHE A 11 -4.31 10.35 -17.06
CA PHE A 11 -3.46 10.05 -15.92
C PHE A 11 -2.01 10.21 -16.35
N ILE A 12 -1.25 11.04 -15.64
CA ILE A 12 0.17 11.24 -15.88
C ILE A 12 0.94 10.47 -14.82
N TYR A 13 1.77 9.54 -15.27
CA TYR A 13 2.66 8.75 -14.43
C TYR A 13 4.06 9.37 -14.44
N GLN A 14 4.60 9.69 -13.27
CA GLN A 14 6.03 9.94 -13.12
C GLN A 14 6.74 8.58 -13.10
N PRO A 15 7.81 8.33 -13.89
CA PRO A 15 8.54 7.06 -13.80
C PRO A 15 9.31 6.93 -12.47
N PHE A 16 9.09 5.84 -11.75
CA PHE A 16 9.66 5.65 -10.42
C PHE A 16 11.17 5.55 -10.47
N LYS A 17 11.72 4.81 -11.44
CA LYS A 17 13.17 4.67 -11.61
C LYS A 17 13.86 6.02 -11.81
N ASN A 18 13.25 6.93 -12.58
CA ASN A 18 13.81 8.26 -12.82
C ASN A 18 13.80 9.11 -11.54
N TRP A 19 12.73 9.03 -10.75
CA TRP A 19 12.67 9.71 -9.45
C TRP A 19 13.69 9.12 -8.48
N LEU A 20 13.77 7.78 -8.38
CA LEU A 20 14.69 7.08 -7.49
C LEU A 20 16.14 7.42 -7.81
N ALA A 21 16.52 7.47 -9.09
CA ALA A 21 17.85 7.90 -9.52
C ALA A 21 18.21 9.30 -8.99
N ARG A 22 17.30 10.28 -9.13
CA ARG A 22 17.53 11.64 -8.60
C ARG A 22 17.53 11.68 -7.08
N PHE A 23 16.68 10.88 -6.44
CA PHE A 23 16.60 10.79 -5.00
C PHE A 23 17.93 10.30 -4.41
N LEU A 24 18.53 9.25 -4.98
CA LEU A 24 19.80 8.67 -4.54
C LEU A 24 21.03 9.54 -4.85
N GLN A 25 20.94 10.48 -5.81
CA GLN A 25 22.00 11.45 -6.11
C GLN A 25 22.12 12.58 -5.09
N ARG A 26 21.15 12.74 -4.18
CA ARG A 26 21.13 13.87 -3.26
C ARG A 26 22.26 13.76 -2.24
N ALA A 27 23.00 14.86 -2.03
CA ALA A 27 24.06 14.91 -1.05
C ALA A 27 23.54 14.52 0.35
N GLY A 28 24.26 13.63 1.04
CA GLY A 28 23.91 13.17 2.39
C GLY A 28 22.79 12.12 2.46
N ILE A 29 22.12 11.78 1.35
CA ILE A 29 20.94 10.91 1.40
C ILE A 29 21.31 9.47 1.74
N MET A 30 22.43 8.97 1.22
CA MET A 30 22.86 7.59 1.43
C MET A 30 23.25 7.35 2.89
N GLU A 31 23.86 8.34 3.53
CA GLU A 31 24.19 8.32 4.95
C GLU A 31 22.92 8.21 5.79
N ILE A 32 21.87 9.00 5.47
CA ILE A 32 20.57 8.94 6.15
C ILE A 32 19.90 7.57 5.92
N LEU A 33 19.90 7.08 4.68
CA LEU A 33 19.29 5.80 4.30
C LEU A 33 19.91 4.60 5.03
N HIS A 34 21.16 4.68 5.49
CA HIS A 34 21.81 3.60 6.25
C HIS A 34 21.67 3.73 7.77
N GLN A 35 21.11 4.84 8.30
CA GLN A 35 21.00 5.04 9.75
C GLN A 35 20.18 3.95 10.45
N HIS A 36 19.19 3.36 9.76
CA HIS A 36 18.41 2.27 10.32
C HIS A 36 19.25 1.04 10.69
N GLN A 37 20.44 0.86 10.08
CA GLN A 37 21.32 -0.28 10.38
C GLN A 37 21.96 -0.17 11.77
N GLN A 38 22.09 1.07 12.28
CA GLN A 38 22.57 1.36 13.62
C GLN A 38 21.44 1.32 14.67
N SER A 39 20.18 1.31 14.21
CA SER A 39 19.02 1.20 15.08
C SER A 39 18.84 -0.25 15.53
N GLN A 40 19.32 -0.57 16.73
CA GLN A 40 19.03 -1.83 17.41
C GLN A 40 18.17 -1.56 18.64
N THR A 41 16.87 -1.79 18.51
CA THR A 41 15.94 -1.67 19.64
C THR A 41 15.82 -3.06 20.30
N PRO A 42 16.29 -3.24 21.56
CA PRO A 42 16.34 -4.53 22.23
C PRO A 42 14.98 -5.25 22.24
N LYS A 43 15.00 -6.59 22.24
CA LYS A 43 13.76 -7.38 22.33
C LYS A 43 13.02 -7.04 23.62
N GLY A 44 11.75 -6.67 23.51
CA GLY A 44 10.90 -6.30 24.66
C GLY A 44 10.90 -4.81 25.02
N SER A 45 11.72 -3.98 24.37
CA SER A 45 11.64 -2.52 24.52
C SER A 45 10.45 -1.92 23.75
N PRO A 46 9.94 -0.75 24.17
CA PRO A 46 8.90 -0.04 23.43
C PRO A 46 9.32 0.20 21.98
N LYS A 47 8.39 0.01 21.05
CA LYS A 47 8.62 0.30 19.64
C LYS A 47 8.63 1.81 19.44
N CYS A 48 9.72 2.34 18.88
CA CYS A 48 9.94 3.77 18.73
C CYS A 48 9.83 4.25 17.28
N ASP A 49 10.15 3.37 16.32
CA ASP A 49 10.02 3.66 14.89
C ASP A 49 9.47 2.44 14.12
N ILE A 50 9.15 2.61 12.83
CA ILE A 50 8.70 1.54 11.95
C ILE A 50 9.76 0.45 11.77
N TRP A 51 11.04 0.78 12.02
CA TRP A 51 12.15 -0.18 12.01
C TRP A 51 12.03 -1.25 13.11
N ASP A 52 11.21 -0.99 14.14
CA ASP A 52 10.86 -1.96 15.19
C ASP A 52 9.68 -2.87 14.81
N GLY A 53 9.11 -2.63 13.63
CA GLY A 53 8.00 -3.38 13.07
C GLY A 53 8.39 -4.82 12.75
N LEU A 54 7.42 -5.72 12.88
CA LEU A 54 7.62 -7.14 12.58
C LEU A 54 7.94 -7.35 11.10
N VAL A 55 7.21 -6.66 10.21
CA VAL A 55 7.44 -6.70 8.76
C VAL A 55 8.85 -6.21 8.44
N TRP A 56 9.29 -5.07 8.98
CA TRP A 56 10.64 -4.56 8.76
C TRP A 56 11.74 -5.57 9.14
N ARG A 57 11.62 -6.19 10.31
CA ARG A 57 12.64 -7.10 10.85
C ARG A 57 12.65 -8.49 10.21
N HIS A 58 11.52 -8.98 9.70
CA HIS A 58 11.40 -10.35 9.20
C HIS A 58 11.15 -10.44 7.69
N PHE A 59 11.06 -9.31 6.99
CA PHE A 59 10.91 -9.32 5.55
C PHE A 59 12.19 -9.89 4.90
N THR A 60 12.04 -11.10 4.37
CA THR A 60 13.07 -11.81 3.63
C THR A 60 12.90 -11.57 2.14
N GLY A 61 14.02 -11.44 1.41
CA GLY A 61 14.02 -11.29 -0.04
C GLY A 61 13.57 -12.57 -0.76
N THR A 62 13.61 -12.56 -2.11
CA THR A 62 13.40 -13.79 -2.90
C THR A 62 14.27 -14.96 -2.43
N ARG A 63 13.76 -16.18 -2.61
CA ARG A 63 14.36 -17.51 -2.31
C ARG A 63 15.85 -17.75 -2.63
N ASN A 64 16.57 -16.85 -3.29
CA ASN A 64 18.01 -17.00 -3.52
C ASN A 64 18.86 -16.22 -2.52
N ILE A 65 18.23 -15.44 -1.63
CA ILE A 65 18.87 -14.76 -0.50
C ILE A 65 18.20 -15.29 0.77
N HIS A 66 18.35 -16.59 0.99
CA HIS A 66 18.04 -17.16 2.28
C HIS A 66 19.15 -16.74 3.24
N ASP A 67 18.76 -16.23 4.41
CA ASP A 67 19.59 -15.90 5.59
C ASP A 67 19.92 -14.42 5.85
N LEU A 68 19.65 -13.49 4.93
CA LEU A 68 19.78 -12.05 5.20
C LEU A 68 18.43 -11.33 5.18
N GLN A 69 18.17 -10.51 6.21
CA GLN A 69 17.06 -9.57 6.22
C GLN A 69 17.19 -8.64 5.02
N PHE A 70 16.15 -8.52 4.19
CA PHE A 70 16.20 -7.80 2.91
C PHE A 70 16.75 -6.39 3.06
N ILE A 71 16.38 -5.72 4.14
CA ILE A 71 16.75 -4.33 4.45
C ILE A 71 18.20 -4.19 4.91
N SER A 72 18.84 -5.27 5.35
CA SER A 72 20.25 -5.25 5.76
C SER A 72 21.21 -5.35 4.57
N ILE A 73 20.69 -5.60 3.36
CA ILE A 73 21.49 -5.75 2.15
C ILE A 73 21.82 -4.34 1.60
N PRO A 74 23.09 -4.02 1.35
CA PRO A 74 23.47 -2.75 0.72
C PRO A 74 22.75 -2.55 -0.63
N GLY A 75 22.27 -1.33 -0.88
CA GLY A 75 21.55 -1.00 -2.11
C GLY A 75 20.08 -1.44 -2.12
N VAL A 76 19.55 -1.88 -0.98
CA VAL A 76 18.15 -2.30 -0.85
C VAL A 76 17.34 -1.29 -0.05
N PHE A 77 16.20 -0.86 -0.60
CA PHE A 77 15.34 0.14 0.02
C PHE A 77 13.89 -0.35 0.14
N ALA A 78 13.27 -0.04 1.27
CA ALA A 78 11.86 -0.26 1.53
C ALA A 78 11.06 1.02 1.32
N PHE A 79 9.87 0.86 0.75
CA PHE A 79 8.89 1.92 0.60
C PHE A 79 7.54 1.50 1.16
N SER A 80 6.72 2.45 1.57
CA SER A 80 5.27 2.26 1.66
C SER A 80 4.59 2.83 0.44
N ILE A 81 3.42 2.31 0.11
CA ILE A 81 2.49 2.90 -0.86
C ILE A 81 1.34 3.55 -0.13
N PHE A 82 0.99 4.77 -0.54
CA PHE A 82 -0.19 5.48 -0.08
C PHE A 82 -1.12 5.78 -1.24
N VAL A 83 -2.40 5.45 -1.07
CA VAL A 83 -3.47 5.74 -2.02
C VAL A 83 -4.69 6.19 -1.24
N ASP A 84 -5.21 7.37 -1.58
CA ASP A 84 -6.41 7.93 -0.95
C ASP A 84 -7.14 8.81 -1.97
N TRP A 85 -8.44 9.04 -1.77
CA TRP A 85 -9.21 9.99 -2.57
C TRP A 85 -10.00 10.94 -1.67
N PHE A 86 -9.94 12.22 -2.01
CA PHE A 86 -10.64 13.24 -1.26
C PHE A 86 -11.37 14.19 -2.20
N ASN A 87 -12.44 14.78 -1.66
CA ASN A 87 -13.24 15.75 -2.39
C ASN A 87 -12.56 17.12 -2.38
N THR A 88 -12.28 17.65 -3.57
CA THR A 88 -11.61 18.95 -3.76
C THR A 88 -12.49 20.17 -3.43
N HIS A 89 -13.82 20.01 -3.41
CA HIS A 89 -14.77 21.12 -3.23
C HIS A 89 -15.48 21.10 -1.86
N GLY A 90 -14.92 20.42 -0.86
CA GLY A 90 -15.49 20.34 0.49
C GLY A 90 -16.67 19.35 0.65
N LYS A 91 -17.26 19.27 1.85
CA LYS A 91 -18.22 18.22 2.24
C LYS A 91 -19.57 18.25 1.49
N SER A 92 -19.94 19.38 0.88
CA SER A 92 -21.31 19.61 0.39
C SER A 92 -21.56 19.11 -1.04
N THR A 93 -20.53 18.97 -1.87
CA THR A 93 -20.71 18.60 -3.28
C THR A 93 -19.62 17.64 -3.77
N ARG A 94 -19.95 16.36 -4.03
CA ARG A 94 -19.05 15.34 -4.63
C ARG A 94 -18.76 15.61 -6.13
N LEU A 95 -18.36 16.83 -6.46
CA LEU A 95 -18.17 17.26 -7.85
C LEU A 95 -16.82 16.81 -8.41
N ALA A 96 -15.78 16.66 -7.58
CA ALA A 96 -14.49 16.14 -8.03
C ALA A 96 -13.69 15.49 -6.90
N SER A 97 -13.68 14.15 -6.87
CA SER A 97 -12.75 13.35 -6.07
C SER A 97 -11.42 13.20 -6.80
N ILE A 98 -10.30 13.56 -6.17
CA ILE A 98 -8.95 13.32 -6.70
C ILE A 98 -8.15 12.53 -5.68
N GLY A 99 -7.16 11.77 -6.14
CA GLY A 99 -6.39 10.93 -5.23
C GLY A 99 -4.93 10.76 -5.64
N PRO A 100 -3.96 11.04 -4.75
CA PRO A 100 -2.56 10.83 -5.08
C PRO A 100 -2.19 9.35 -4.90
N ILE A 101 -1.28 8.86 -5.74
CA ILE A 101 -0.54 7.62 -5.53
C ILE A 101 0.86 8.03 -5.11
N ILE A 102 1.23 7.71 -3.87
CA ILE A 102 2.47 8.17 -3.24
C ILE A 102 3.31 6.98 -2.81
N LEU A 103 4.64 7.05 -2.96
CA LEU A 103 5.55 6.18 -2.22
C LEU A 103 6.39 6.97 -1.23
N ILE A 104 6.63 6.39 -0.06
CA ILE A 104 7.44 6.97 1.02
C ILE A 104 8.59 6.03 1.34
N CYS A 105 9.83 6.52 1.33
CA CYS A 105 11.00 5.71 1.65
C CYS A 105 11.07 5.44 3.16
N LEU A 106 10.94 4.18 3.54
CA LEU A 106 10.89 3.75 4.95
C LEU A 106 12.29 3.68 5.59
N ASN A 107 13.36 3.62 4.80
CA ASN A 107 14.75 3.68 5.28
C ASN A 107 15.15 5.05 5.83
N LEU A 108 14.43 6.11 5.47
CA LEU A 108 14.66 7.44 6.05
C LEU A 108 14.24 7.48 7.52
N THR A 109 14.92 8.30 8.32
CA THR A 109 14.52 8.57 9.71
C THR A 109 13.15 9.24 9.78
N ARG A 110 12.53 9.18 10.95
CA ARG A 110 11.21 9.80 11.19
C ARG A 110 11.13 11.28 10.78
N SER A 111 12.18 12.06 11.03
CA SER A 111 12.22 13.50 10.72
C SER A 111 12.38 13.78 9.22
N GLU A 112 12.94 12.85 8.45
CA GLU A 112 13.19 13.02 7.02
C GLU A 112 12.07 12.41 6.16
N ARG A 113 11.48 11.30 6.61
CA ARG A 113 10.59 10.42 5.83
C ARG A 113 9.42 11.13 5.12
N LEU A 114 8.81 12.12 5.76
CA LEU A 114 7.63 12.83 5.24
C LEU A 114 7.93 14.24 4.72
N LYS A 115 9.21 14.64 4.62
CA LYS A 115 9.55 15.92 4.01
C LYS A 115 9.16 15.91 2.52
N PRO A 116 8.57 16.99 1.97
CA PRO A 116 8.08 17.01 0.59
C PRO A 116 9.11 16.54 -0.46
N GLU A 117 10.39 16.86 -0.26
CA GLU A 117 11.49 16.45 -1.14
C GLU A 117 11.79 14.95 -1.13
N ASN A 118 11.37 14.22 -0.08
CA ASN A 118 11.56 12.78 0.11
C ASN A 118 10.32 11.96 -0.28
N VAL A 119 9.21 12.63 -0.60
CA VAL A 119 7.94 11.99 -0.97
C VAL A 119 7.88 11.84 -2.49
N TYR A 120 7.66 10.62 -2.95
CA TYR A 120 7.47 10.34 -4.37
C TYR A 120 5.98 10.35 -4.72
N VAL A 121 5.57 11.17 -5.70
CA VAL A 121 4.21 11.17 -6.22
C VAL A 121 4.20 10.48 -7.57
N ALA A 122 3.75 9.22 -7.61
CA ALA A 122 3.68 8.42 -8.83
C ALA A 122 2.68 9.01 -9.85
N GLY A 123 1.60 9.60 -9.35
CA GLY A 123 0.61 10.29 -10.17
C GLY A 123 -0.60 10.72 -9.35
N ILE A 124 -1.44 11.56 -9.96
CA ILE A 124 -2.70 12.01 -9.38
C ILE A 124 -3.84 11.41 -10.20
N ILE A 125 -4.69 10.64 -9.52
CA ILE A 125 -5.87 10.01 -10.11
C ILE A 125 -6.90 11.10 -10.40
N PRO A 126 -7.29 11.29 -11.68
CA PRO A 126 -8.22 12.33 -12.05
C PRO A 126 -9.65 11.95 -11.62
N GLY A 127 -10.37 12.92 -11.05
CA GLY A 127 -11.80 12.80 -10.76
C GLY A 127 -12.70 12.75 -12.00
N PRO A 128 -14.03 12.71 -11.84
CA PRO A 128 -14.76 13.19 -10.68
C PRO A 128 -15.09 12.13 -9.62
N LYS A 129 -14.99 10.85 -9.95
CA LYS A 129 -15.33 9.73 -9.06
C LYS A 129 -14.07 8.92 -8.75
N ASP A 130 -14.06 8.29 -7.59
CA ASP A 130 -13.03 7.33 -7.23
C ASP A 130 -13.03 6.17 -8.25
N PRO A 131 -11.86 5.65 -8.62
CA PRO A 131 -11.79 4.48 -9.48
C PRO A 131 -12.39 3.27 -8.76
N ASN A 132 -13.04 2.40 -9.54
CA ASN A 132 -13.32 1.03 -9.07
C ASN A 132 -12.02 0.20 -9.01
N ALA A 133 -12.08 -1.01 -8.44
CA ALA A 133 -10.90 -1.87 -8.28
C ALA A 133 -10.16 -2.15 -9.62
N LEU A 134 -10.91 -2.41 -10.70
CA LEU A 134 -10.33 -2.66 -12.01
C LEU A 134 -9.64 -1.41 -12.60
N GLN A 135 -10.25 -0.23 -12.45
CA GLN A 135 -9.66 1.04 -12.88
C GLN A 135 -8.39 1.35 -12.09
N LEU A 136 -8.38 1.10 -10.78
CA LEU A 136 -7.19 1.26 -9.95
C LEU A 136 -6.05 0.34 -10.41
N ASN A 137 -6.36 -0.91 -10.79
CA ASN A 137 -5.37 -1.82 -11.35
C ASN A 137 -4.68 -1.22 -12.58
N TYR A 138 -5.45 -0.65 -13.52
CA TYR A 138 -4.87 -0.01 -14.71
C TYR A 138 -4.03 1.23 -14.38
N LEU A 139 -4.45 2.04 -13.39
CA LEU A 139 -3.71 3.23 -12.96
C LEU A 139 -2.38 2.88 -12.28
N LEU A 140 -2.34 1.77 -11.52
CA LEU A 140 -1.15 1.28 -10.84
C LEU A 140 -0.21 0.47 -11.73
N MET A 141 -0.67 -0.03 -12.88
CA MET A 141 0.10 -0.85 -13.81
C MET A 141 1.51 -0.32 -14.14
N PRO A 142 1.70 0.97 -14.51
CA PRO A 142 3.05 1.47 -14.78
C PRO A 142 3.95 1.45 -13.53
N LEU A 143 3.40 1.74 -12.35
CA LEU A 143 4.14 1.68 -11.09
C LEU A 143 4.54 0.26 -10.71
N ILE A 144 3.61 -0.70 -10.82
CA ILE A 144 3.87 -2.11 -10.53
C ILE A 144 4.91 -2.67 -11.49
N LYS A 145 4.88 -2.26 -12.76
CA LYS A 145 5.93 -2.64 -13.73
C LYS A 145 7.31 -2.15 -13.27
N ASP A 146 7.44 -0.87 -12.94
CA ASP A 146 8.71 -0.31 -12.45
C ASP A 146 9.17 -1.02 -11.16
N LEU A 147 8.26 -1.28 -10.22
CA LEU A 147 8.55 -1.99 -8.96
C LEU A 147 9.03 -3.43 -9.19
N LYS A 148 8.46 -4.15 -10.16
CA LYS A 148 8.92 -5.51 -10.52
C LYS A 148 10.34 -5.49 -11.07
N GLU A 149 10.68 -4.49 -11.89
CA GLU A 149 12.03 -4.35 -12.45
C GLU A 149 13.06 -4.05 -11.36
N VAL A 150 12.80 -3.04 -10.51
CA VAL A 150 13.72 -2.71 -9.41
C VAL A 150 13.79 -3.82 -8.35
N TRP A 151 12.73 -4.62 -8.16
CA TRP A 151 12.79 -5.77 -7.26
C TRP A 151 13.82 -6.84 -7.70
N GLN A 152 13.91 -7.13 -9.01
CA GLN A 152 14.94 -8.04 -9.54
C GLN A 152 16.35 -7.46 -9.35
N GLY A 153 16.43 -6.14 -9.34
CA GLY A 153 17.66 -5.36 -9.22
C GLY A 153 17.86 -4.53 -10.47
N TYR A 154 18.11 -3.24 -10.28
CA TYR A 154 18.29 -2.29 -11.35
C TYR A 154 19.62 -1.56 -11.20
N HIS A 155 20.43 -1.55 -12.26
CA HIS A 155 21.64 -0.76 -12.31
C HIS A 155 21.31 0.64 -12.78
N PHE A 156 21.49 1.61 -11.88
CA PHE A 156 21.47 3.01 -12.25
C PHE A 156 22.83 3.41 -12.86
N SER A 157 22.84 4.42 -13.71
CA SER A 157 24.09 4.98 -14.25
C SER A 157 25.02 5.37 -13.10
N PRO A 158 26.35 5.23 -13.21
CA PRO A 158 27.28 5.67 -12.17
C PRO A 158 27.08 7.14 -11.75
N SER A 159 26.66 7.99 -12.70
CA SER A 159 26.27 9.38 -12.43
C SER A 159 25.05 9.52 -11.50
N SER A 160 24.22 8.46 -11.38
CA SER A 160 22.98 8.39 -10.60
C SER A 160 23.12 7.80 -9.20
N THR A 161 24.24 7.15 -8.87
CA THR A 161 24.40 6.50 -7.56
C THR A 161 25.62 6.97 -6.80
N GLY A 162 26.51 7.77 -7.39
CA GLY A 162 27.76 8.24 -6.77
C GLY A 162 28.80 7.13 -6.55
N SER A 163 28.35 5.89 -6.33
CA SER A 163 29.09 4.65 -6.45
C SER A 163 28.91 4.05 -7.85
N SER A 164 29.95 3.38 -8.34
CA SER A 164 30.00 2.65 -9.60
C SER A 164 28.87 1.61 -9.68
N GLY A 165 27.76 1.95 -10.34
CA GLY A 165 26.76 1.00 -10.84
C GLY A 165 26.16 0.06 -9.80
N SER A 166 25.95 0.50 -8.56
CA SER A 166 25.39 -0.36 -7.50
C SER A 166 24.03 -0.92 -7.91
N LEU A 167 23.84 -2.24 -7.72
CA LEU A 167 22.57 -2.91 -7.96
C LEU A 167 21.57 -2.46 -6.91
N ILE A 168 20.55 -1.71 -7.30
CA ILE A 168 19.52 -1.22 -6.38
C ILE A 168 18.31 -2.13 -6.43
N ARG A 169 17.78 -2.48 -5.25
CA ARG A 169 16.49 -3.17 -5.12
C ARG A 169 15.51 -2.39 -4.27
N VAL A 170 14.24 -2.47 -4.63
CA VAL A 170 13.14 -1.86 -3.87
C VAL A 170 12.03 -2.86 -3.60
N ALA A 171 11.47 -2.79 -2.40
CA ALA A 171 10.23 -3.48 -2.05
C ALA A 171 9.21 -2.54 -1.38
N ILE A 172 7.94 -2.84 -1.58
CA ILE A 172 6.85 -2.23 -0.82
C ILE A 172 6.60 -3.08 0.42
N LEU A 173 6.83 -2.53 1.61
CA LEU A 173 6.61 -3.26 2.87
C LEU A 173 5.21 -3.04 3.44
N THR A 174 4.55 -1.95 3.06
CA THR A 174 3.20 -1.70 3.53
C THR A 174 2.41 -0.77 2.62
N ALA A 175 1.12 -1.02 2.52
CA ALA A 175 0.13 -0.05 2.06
C ALA A 175 -0.46 0.73 3.24
N ILE A 176 -0.61 2.04 3.04
CA ILE A 176 -1.29 2.96 3.95
C ILE A 176 -2.43 3.57 3.15
N ALA A 177 -3.66 3.36 3.60
CA ALA A 177 -4.83 3.85 2.89
C ALA A 177 -6.02 3.89 3.84
N ASP A 178 -7.04 4.66 3.51
CA ASP A 178 -8.35 4.50 4.13
C ASP A 178 -8.90 3.09 3.84
N VAL A 179 -9.94 2.67 4.56
CA VAL A 179 -10.48 1.30 4.43
C VAL A 179 -10.98 1.02 3.01
N VAL A 180 -11.56 2.01 2.33
CA VAL A 180 -12.14 1.85 0.98
C VAL A 180 -11.05 1.67 -0.07
N ALA A 181 -10.01 2.49 -0.04
CA ALA A 181 -8.83 2.38 -0.90
C ALA A 181 -8.05 1.12 -0.60
N MET A 182 -7.93 0.75 0.68
CA MET A 182 -7.25 -0.48 1.08
C MET A 182 -7.91 -1.70 0.43
N HIS A 183 -9.25 -1.82 0.48
CA HIS A 183 -9.97 -2.91 -0.18
C HIS A 183 -9.70 -3.01 -1.68
N LYS A 184 -9.65 -1.87 -2.39
CA LYS A 184 -9.33 -1.84 -3.82
C LYS A 184 -7.88 -2.25 -4.09
N LEU A 185 -6.94 -1.77 -3.27
CA LEU A 185 -5.50 -2.04 -3.42
C LEU A 185 -5.12 -3.49 -3.08
N THR A 186 -5.88 -4.12 -2.19
CA THR A 186 -5.65 -5.50 -1.70
C THR A 186 -6.55 -6.54 -2.35
N GLY A 187 -7.61 -6.11 -3.02
CA GLY A 187 -8.61 -7.01 -3.60
C GLY A 187 -9.58 -7.61 -2.58
N PHE A 188 -9.65 -7.08 -1.36
CA PHE A 188 -10.66 -7.51 -0.40
C PHE A 188 -12.03 -6.87 -0.67
N ILE A 189 -13.09 -7.55 -0.25
CA ILE A 189 -14.46 -7.04 -0.31
C ILE A 189 -14.67 -5.91 0.71
N SER A 190 -15.61 -5.02 0.41
CA SER A 190 -15.94 -3.92 1.32
C SER A 190 -16.63 -4.39 2.60
N HIS A 191 -16.88 -3.46 3.52
CA HIS A 191 -17.63 -3.68 4.76
C HIS A 191 -19.05 -4.27 4.55
N SER A 192 -19.57 -4.22 3.32
CA SER A 192 -20.85 -4.85 2.95
C SER A 192 -20.75 -6.37 2.78
N GLY A 193 -19.54 -6.91 2.63
CA GLY A 193 -19.31 -8.32 2.35
C GLY A 193 -19.50 -9.23 3.55
N ILE A 194 -19.60 -10.52 3.26
CA ILE A 194 -19.65 -11.59 4.25
C ILE A 194 -18.36 -11.60 5.09
N HIS A 195 -17.20 -11.62 4.43
CA HIS A 195 -15.90 -11.53 5.06
C HIS A 195 -15.36 -10.10 4.97
N PHE A 196 -15.87 -9.22 5.81
CA PHE A 196 -15.61 -7.77 5.78
C PHE A 196 -14.23 -7.35 6.29
N CYS A 197 -13.53 -8.22 7.03
CA CYS A 197 -12.23 -7.91 7.63
C CYS A 197 -11.07 -8.28 6.69
N ASN A 198 -10.09 -7.39 6.59
CA ASN A 198 -8.85 -7.62 5.83
C ASN A 198 -7.89 -8.59 6.53
N PHE A 199 -8.01 -8.73 7.85
CA PHE A 199 -7.05 -9.48 8.67
C PHE A 199 -7.55 -10.87 9.04
N SER A 200 -8.87 -11.02 9.25
CA SER A 200 -9.49 -12.28 9.65
C SER A 200 -10.59 -12.71 8.69
N THR A 201 -10.97 -13.97 8.76
CA THR A 201 -12.08 -14.56 8.00
C THR A 201 -13.40 -14.50 8.78
N ILE A 202 -13.54 -13.62 9.77
CA ILE A 202 -14.77 -13.51 10.54
C ILE A 202 -15.96 -13.18 9.61
N HIS A 203 -17.09 -13.82 9.89
CA HIS A 203 -18.32 -13.59 9.16
C HIS A 203 -19.03 -12.35 9.72
N LYS A 204 -19.63 -11.53 8.86
CA LYS A 204 -20.34 -10.31 9.29
C LYS A 204 -21.47 -10.60 10.29
N ALA A 205 -22.11 -11.75 10.20
CA ALA A 205 -23.13 -12.20 11.17
C ALA A 205 -22.58 -12.39 12.59
N GLN A 206 -21.26 -12.51 12.73
CA GLN A 206 -20.55 -12.73 13.99
C GLN A 206 -19.78 -11.47 14.42
N ILE A 207 -20.15 -10.29 13.93
CA ILE A 207 -19.39 -9.05 14.19
C ILE A 207 -19.24 -8.71 15.69
N GLU A 208 -20.18 -9.16 16.52
CA GLU A 208 -20.16 -8.98 17.98
C GLU A 208 -19.29 -10.01 18.72
N GLU A 209 -18.77 -11.03 18.03
CA GLU A 209 -17.91 -12.05 18.61
C GLU A 209 -16.48 -11.50 18.78
N ILE A 210 -16.21 -10.96 19.96
CA ILE A 210 -14.94 -10.32 20.29
C ILE A 210 -14.00 -11.33 20.97
N GLY A 211 -12.84 -11.57 20.36
CA GLY A 211 -11.76 -12.35 20.98
C GLY A 211 -10.98 -13.21 19.99
N PRO A 212 -9.69 -13.49 20.26
CA PRO A 212 -8.82 -14.20 19.33
C PRO A 212 -9.34 -15.59 18.93
N GLN A 213 -10.14 -16.24 19.78
CA GLN A 213 -10.79 -17.52 19.52
C GLN A 213 -11.82 -17.46 18.37
N PHE A 214 -12.38 -16.30 18.08
CA PHE A 214 -13.38 -16.09 17.02
C PHE A 214 -12.77 -15.57 15.73
N HIS A 215 -11.48 -15.25 15.73
CA HIS A 215 -10.79 -14.64 14.60
C HIS A 215 -9.73 -15.58 14.03
N TYR A 216 -10.13 -16.37 13.04
CA TYR A 216 -9.16 -17.05 12.18
C TYR A 216 -8.49 -16.03 11.27
N MET A 217 -7.18 -15.85 11.45
CA MET A 217 -6.40 -14.92 10.64
C MET A 217 -6.31 -15.41 9.19
N ARG A 218 -6.41 -14.48 8.24
CA ARG A 218 -6.13 -14.76 6.84
C ARG A 218 -4.66 -15.16 6.69
N SER A 219 -4.38 -16.02 5.72
CA SER A 219 -3.02 -16.40 5.36
C SER A 219 -2.74 -16.04 3.91
N CYS A 220 -1.51 -15.61 3.63
CA CYS A 220 -1.04 -15.34 2.28
C CYS A 220 -1.29 -16.52 1.34
N ARG A 221 -1.04 -17.75 1.81
CA ARG A 221 -1.27 -18.98 1.02
C ARG A 221 -2.72 -19.12 0.57
N ASN A 222 -3.67 -18.98 1.49
CA ASN A 222 -5.09 -19.11 1.18
C ASN A 222 -5.56 -17.97 0.27
N HIS A 223 -5.11 -16.73 0.56
CA HIS A 223 -5.39 -15.55 -0.26
C HIS A 223 -4.94 -15.73 -1.71
N LYS A 224 -3.68 -16.10 -1.93
CA LYS A 224 -3.12 -16.37 -3.26
C LYS A 224 -3.85 -17.52 -3.97
N SER A 225 -4.23 -18.58 -3.24
CA SER A 225 -5.00 -19.69 -3.81
C SER A 225 -6.38 -19.23 -4.31
N THR A 226 -7.08 -18.40 -3.54
CA THR A 226 -8.38 -17.85 -3.94
C THR A 226 -8.24 -16.90 -5.13
N ILE A 227 -7.20 -16.07 -5.19
CA ILE A 227 -6.92 -15.23 -6.35
C ILE A 227 -6.66 -16.07 -7.59
N ALA A 228 -5.87 -17.14 -7.49
CA ALA A 228 -5.59 -18.02 -8.62
C ALA A 228 -6.87 -18.65 -9.19
N LYS A 229 -7.79 -19.09 -8.31
CA LYS A 229 -9.14 -19.54 -8.71
C LYS A 229 -9.90 -18.42 -9.41
N TRP A 230 -9.96 -17.23 -8.82
CA TRP A 230 -10.66 -16.08 -9.40
C TRP A 230 -10.13 -15.72 -10.80
N VAL A 231 -8.80 -15.69 -10.99
CA VAL A 231 -8.17 -15.34 -12.27
C VAL A 231 -8.48 -16.36 -13.36
N GLY A 232 -8.52 -17.66 -13.01
CA GLY A 232 -8.82 -18.75 -13.96
C GLY A 232 -10.27 -18.80 -14.46
N GLU A 233 -11.17 -18.05 -13.83
CA GLU A 233 -12.61 -18.16 -14.05
C GLU A 233 -13.21 -17.04 -14.91
N TYR A 234 -14.42 -17.27 -15.42
CA TYR A 234 -15.18 -16.28 -16.20
C TYR A 234 -15.89 -15.25 -15.30
N PRO A 235 -16.35 -14.09 -15.83
CA PRO A 235 -16.89 -12.99 -15.01
C PRO A 235 -18.00 -13.37 -14.02
N LYS A 236 -18.92 -14.28 -14.39
CA LYS A 236 -19.99 -14.72 -13.48
C LYS A 236 -19.44 -15.50 -12.28
N GLN A 237 -18.55 -16.44 -12.53
CA GLN A 237 -17.89 -17.27 -11.53
C GLN A 237 -16.96 -16.43 -10.64
N ARG A 238 -16.25 -15.47 -11.22
CA ARG A 238 -15.47 -14.46 -10.48
C ARG A 238 -16.31 -13.71 -9.46
N GLN A 239 -17.51 -13.29 -9.84
CA GLN A 239 -18.42 -12.60 -8.94
C GLN A 239 -18.90 -13.53 -7.81
N ALA A 240 -19.16 -14.81 -8.11
CA ALA A 240 -19.52 -15.80 -7.10
C ALA A 240 -18.38 -16.01 -6.08
N ILE A 241 -17.15 -16.23 -6.56
CA ILE A 241 -15.95 -16.36 -5.72
C ILE A 241 -15.74 -15.11 -4.87
N PHE A 242 -15.86 -13.92 -5.47
CA PHE A 242 -15.69 -12.68 -4.72
C PHE A 242 -16.76 -12.50 -3.64
N SER A 243 -17.99 -12.92 -3.90
CA SER A 243 -19.09 -12.85 -2.93
C SER A 243 -18.92 -13.86 -1.79
N GLU A 244 -18.43 -15.06 -2.09
CA GLU A 244 -18.20 -16.14 -1.13
C GLU A 244 -16.98 -15.88 -0.25
N TYR A 245 -15.81 -15.62 -0.86
CA TYR A 245 -14.53 -15.52 -0.13
C TYR A 245 -14.14 -14.09 0.23
N GLY A 246 -14.78 -13.10 -0.40
CA GLY A 246 -14.43 -11.69 -0.22
C GLY A 246 -13.10 -11.30 -0.84
N VAL A 247 -12.61 -12.04 -1.84
CA VAL A 247 -11.29 -11.84 -2.47
C VAL A 247 -11.43 -11.79 -3.99
N GLN A 248 -10.83 -10.78 -4.61
CA GLN A 248 -10.67 -10.62 -6.06
C GLN A 248 -9.22 -10.24 -6.39
N TYR A 249 -8.86 -10.30 -7.67
CA TYR A 249 -7.54 -9.88 -8.11
C TYR A 249 -7.31 -8.38 -7.93
N SER A 250 -6.16 -8.04 -7.35
CA SER A 250 -5.57 -6.70 -7.36
C SER A 250 -4.20 -6.78 -8.02
N ILE A 251 -3.81 -5.74 -8.76
CA ILE A 251 -2.50 -5.70 -9.44
C ILE A 251 -1.31 -5.72 -8.48
N SER A 252 -1.52 -5.36 -7.20
CA SER A 252 -0.49 -5.51 -6.16
C SER A 252 -0.02 -6.96 -6.02
N GLU A 253 -0.87 -7.92 -6.37
CA GLU A 253 -0.57 -9.36 -6.32
C GLU A 253 0.50 -9.80 -7.33
N ASP A 254 0.78 -8.97 -8.35
CA ASP A 254 1.85 -9.20 -9.33
C ASP A 254 3.24 -8.96 -8.74
N LEU A 255 3.34 -8.30 -7.58
CA LEU A 255 4.58 -8.16 -6.84
C LEU A 255 4.89 -9.49 -6.12
N PRO A 256 6.04 -10.12 -6.39
CA PRO A 256 6.33 -11.48 -5.94
C PRO A 256 6.47 -11.62 -4.42
N TYR A 257 6.74 -10.51 -3.73
CA TYR A 257 6.89 -10.44 -2.28
C TYR A 257 5.63 -9.95 -1.56
N TRP A 258 4.61 -9.51 -2.30
CA TRP A 258 3.44 -8.87 -1.70
C TRP A 258 2.53 -9.85 -0.98
N ASP A 259 2.17 -9.49 0.24
CA ASP A 259 1.19 -10.18 1.08
C ASP A 259 0.12 -9.20 1.58
N ALA A 260 -1.03 -9.19 0.93
CA ALA A 260 -2.18 -8.36 1.31
C ALA A 260 -2.71 -8.61 2.74
N THR A 261 -2.41 -9.77 3.35
CA THR A 261 -2.91 -10.12 4.69
C THR A 261 -2.07 -9.51 5.81
N THR A 262 -0.84 -9.08 5.52
CA THR A 262 0.11 -8.59 6.54
C THR A 262 0.76 -7.25 6.17
N MET A 263 0.88 -6.91 4.89
CA MET A 263 1.54 -5.69 4.40
C MET A 263 0.56 -4.52 4.25
N VAL A 264 -0.40 -4.39 5.16
CA VAL A 264 -1.41 -3.33 5.15
C VAL A 264 -1.49 -2.67 6.53
N ASN A 265 -1.57 -1.35 6.55
CA ASN A 265 -1.76 -0.58 7.76
C ASN A 265 -3.13 0.10 7.76
N ILE A 266 -3.82 0.02 8.89
CA ILE A 266 -5.05 0.78 9.12
C ILE A 266 -4.67 2.24 9.33
N ASP A 267 -5.25 3.13 8.53
CA ASP A 267 -5.10 4.57 8.75
C ASP A 267 -5.78 5.00 10.06
N ILE A 268 -4.97 5.42 11.04
CA ILE A 268 -5.41 5.87 12.35
C ILE A 268 -6.30 7.12 12.22
N MET A 269 -5.98 8.04 11.32
CA MET A 269 -6.76 9.27 11.16
C MET A 269 -8.17 8.94 10.69
N HIS A 270 -8.30 8.17 9.60
CA HIS A 270 -9.60 7.85 9.03
C HIS A 270 -10.41 6.87 9.89
N ASN A 271 -9.76 5.87 10.50
CA ASN A 271 -10.49 4.85 11.24
C ASN A 271 -10.73 5.24 12.71
N LEU A 272 -9.70 5.69 13.43
CA LEU A 272 -9.81 5.97 14.86
C LEU A 272 -10.32 7.38 15.13
N ILE A 273 -9.72 8.40 14.52
CA ILE A 273 -10.04 9.81 14.82
C ILE A 273 -11.34 10.24 14.14
N LEU A 274 -11.45 10.02 12.82
CA LEU A 274 -12.60 10.45 12.02
C LEU A 274 -13.75 9.42 12.03
N GLY A 275 -13.45 8.16 12.36
CA GLY A 275 -14.43 7.08 12.50
C GLY A 275 -14.89 6.93 13.96
N ILE A 276 -14.15 6.13 14.74
CA ILE A 276 -14.55 5.71 16.09
C ILE A 276 -14.76 6.89 17.04
N LEU A 277 -13.80 7.81 17.14
CA LEU A 277 -13.90 8.93 18.07
C LEU A 277 -15.06 9.86 17.68
N LYS A 278 -15.25 10.11 16.38
CA LYS A 278 -16.40 10.89 15.89
C LYS A 278 -17.72 10.20 16.26
N ASP A 279 -17.85 8.90 15.99
CA ASP A 279 -19.04 8.12 16.29
C ASP A 279 -19.34 8.11 17.80
N HIS A 280 -18.32 7.87 18.61
CA HIS A 280 -18.43 7.89 20.07
C HIS A 280 -18.85 9.27 20.59
N ALA A 281 -18.23 10.34 20.09
CA ALA A 281 -18.59 11.71 20.45
C ALA A 281 -20.05 12.03 20.08
N ALA A 282 -20.48 11.65 18.87
CA ALA A 282 -21.81 11.97 18.36
C ALA A 282 -22.93 11.13 19.00
N PHE A 283 -22.71 9.82 19.20
CA PHE A 283 -23.78 8.88 19.57
C PHE A 283 -23.70 8.36 21.01
N LYS A 284 -22.52 8.40 21.65
CA LYS A 284 -22.36 7.98 23.05
C LYS A 284 -22.27 9.17 24.00
N LEU A 285 -21.52 10.20 23.61
CA LEU A 285 -21.38 11.42 24.41
C LEU A 285 -22.39 12.50 24.01
N CYS A 286 -23.11 12.32 22.89
CA CYS A 286 -24.11 13.27 22.38
C CYS A 286 -23.57 14.71 22.24
N ILE A 287 -22.28 14.85 21.91
CA ILE A 287 -21.65 16.17 21.73
C ILE A 287 -22.19 16.76 20.41
N PRO A 288 -22.86 17.92 20.44
CA PRO A 288 -23.40 18.53 19.24
C PRO A 288 -22.27 18.96 18.30
N GLU A 289 -22.40 18.69 16.99
CA GLU A 289 -21.52 19.32 16.00
C GLU A 289 -21.74 20.85 16.09
N SER A 290 -20.71 21.60 16.48
CA SER A 290 -20.73 23.06 16.44
C SER A 290 -20.97 23.50 15.00
N LYS A 291 -22.05 24.25 14.76
CA LYS A 291 -22.39 24.80 13.44
C LYS A 291 -21.32 25.75 12.93
#